data_AF-A0A8C3IRD6-F1
#
_entry.id   AF-A0A8C3IRD6-F1
#
_cell.length_a   1.000
_cell.length_b   1.000
_cell.length_c   1.000
_cell.angle_alpha   90.00
_cell.angle_beta   90.00
_cell.angle_gamma   90.00
#
_symmetry.space_group_name_H-M   'P 1'
#
loop_
_entity.id
_entity.type
_entity.pdbx_description
1 polymer ?
#
loop_
_entity_poly.entity_id
_entity_poly.type
_entity_poly.pdbx_seq_one_letter_code
_entity_poly.pdbx_strand_id
1 'polypeptide(L)' 'MAAVSLRLGDLVGRGGWQELIVNPPKDLKKPRGKKCFFVKFFGTEDQYVPTLFI' A
#
# COMPACT_ATOMS: atom_id res chain seq x y z
N MET A 1 10.82 14.59 -4.39
CA MET A 1 10.01 13.35 -4.34
C MET A 1 8.57 13.78 -4.17
N ALA A 2 7.73 13.62 -5.20
CA ALA A 2 6.34 14.08 -5.13
C ALA A 2 5.61 13.29 -4.03
N ALA A 3 5.07 14.00 -3.04
CA ALA A 3 4.25 13.39 -2.00
C ALA A 3 2.91 12.98 -2.61
N VAL A 4 2.84 11.79 -3.19
CA VAL A 4 1.58 11.22 -3.67
C VAL A 4 0.73 10.95 -2.43
N SER A 5 -0.32 11.75 -2.25
CA SER A 5 -1.31 11.54 -1.19
C SER A 5 -2.25 10.42 -1.61
N LEU A 6 -1.80 9.19 -1.38
CA LEU A 6 -2.57 7.98 -1.63
C LEU A 6 -3.69 7.80 -0.60
N ARG A 7 -4.88 7.41 -1.07
CA ARG A 7 -6.07 7.16 -0.26
C ARG A 7 -6.46 5.69 -0.36
N LEU A 8 -7.30 5.27 0.58
CA LEU A 8 -7.89 3.93 0.54
C LEU A 8 -8.72 3.77 -0.73
N GLY A 9 -8.50 2.70 -1.47
CA GLY A 9 -9.16 2.44 -2.75
C GLY A 9 -8.47 3.04 -3.97
N ASP A 10 -7.37 3.78 -3.79
CA ASP A 10 -6.54 4.19 -4.93
C ASP A 10 -5.90 2.96 -5.57
N LEU A 11 -6.00 2.91 -6.89
CA LEU A 11 -5.28 1.94 -7.71
C LEU A 11 -3.94 2.56 -8.06
N VAL A 12 -2.87 2.04 -7.47
CA VAL A 12 -1.51 2.44 -7.78
C VAL A 12 -0.89 1.38 -8.67
N GLY A 13 -0.10 1.79 -9.66
CA GLY A 13 0.59 0.82 -10.49
C GLY A 13 1.95 1.34 -10.87
N ARG A 14 3.00 0.64 -10.43
CA ARG A 14 4.37 0.93 -10.80
C ARG A 14 4.95 -0.24 -11.60
N GLY A 15 5.35 0.03 -12.85
CA GLY A 15 6.09 -0.94 -13.66
C GLY A 15 5.32 -2.18 -14.12
N GLY A 16 3.99 -2.08 -14.33
CA GLY A 16 3.17 -3.15 -14.91
C GLY A 16 2.35 -3.98 -13.92
N TRP A 17 2.50 -3.72 -12.61
CA TRP A 17 1.70 -4.35 -11.56
C TRP A 17 0.60 -3.40 -11.11
N GLN A 18 -0.63 -3.90 -10.94
CA GLN A 18 -1.76 -3.14 -10.41
C GLN A 18 -1.91 -3.46 -8.92
N GLU A 19 -1.89 -2.41 -8.11
CA GLU A 19 -1.91 -2.47 -6.66
C GLU A 19 -3.11 -1.68 -6.15
N LEU A 20 -3.95 -2.29 -5.31
CA LEU A 20 -5.07 -1.59 -4.71
C LEU A 20 -4.73 -1.30 -3.25
N ILE A 21 -4.81 -0.03 -2.84
CA ILE A 21 -4.69 0.30 -1.42
C ILE A 21 -5.95 -0.14 -0.71
N VAL A 22 -5.84 -1.14 0.15
CA VAL A 22 -6.96 -1.66 0.93
C VAL A 22 -6.75 -1.39 2.41
N ASN A 23 -7.79 -1.62 3.19
CA ASN A 23 -7.68 -1.43 4.61
C ASN A 23 -6.83 -2.56 5.20
N PRO A 24 -5.87 -2.26 6.07
CA PRO A 24 -5.11 -3.30 6.73
C PRO A 24 -6.03 -4.27 7.48
N PRO A 25 -5.68 -5.56 7.53
CA PRO A 25 -6.35 -6.52 8.38
C PRO A 25 -6.25 -6.07 9.83
N LYS A 26 -7.30 -6.29 10.60
CA LYS A 26 -7.39 -5.89 12.02
C LYS A 26 -6.31 -6.56 12.88
N ASP A 27 -5.85 -7.75 12.46
CA ASP A 27 -4.80 -8.53 13.12
C ASP A 27 -3.38 -8.11 12.75
N LEU A 28 -3.19 -7.36 11.67
CA LEU A 28 -1.86 -7.11 11.15
C LEU A 28 -1.23 -5.91 11.86
N LYS A 29 -0.29 -6.20 12.76
CA LYS A 29 0.47 -5.23 13.56
C LYS A 29 1.07 -4.15 12.66
N LYS A 30 0.48 -2.95 12.71
CA LYS A 30 0.89 -1.83 11.88
C LYS A 30 2.29 -1.36 12.31
N PRO A 31 3.24 -1.20 11.39
CA PRO A 31 4.55 -0.66 11.74
C PRO A 31 4.37 0.76 12.31
N ARG A 32 4.69 0.94 13.59
CA ARG A 32 4.65 2.25 14.28
C ARG A 32 5.81 3.11 13.76
N GLY A 33 5.50 4.34 13.32
CA GLY A 33 6.50 5.37 13.03
C GLY A 33 6.62 5.79 11.55
N LYS A 34 6.06 5.05 10.60
CA LYS A 34 6.04 5.45 9.17
C LYS A 34 4.63 5.31 8.59
N LYS A 35 4.28 6.20 7.66
CA LYS A 35 3.02 6.12 6.91
C LYS A 35 3.14 4.93 5.94
N CYS A 36 2.57 3.79 6.32
CA CYS A 36 2.52 2.60 5.50
C CYS A 36 1.08 2.34 5.05
N PHE A 37 0.93 1.93 3.80
CA PHE A 37 -0.33 1.50 3.22
C PHE A 37 -0.33 -0.01 3.10
N PHE A 38 -1.50 -0.60 3.27
CA PHE A 38 -1.69 -2.02 2.99
C PHE A 38 -2.17 -2.12 1.56
N VAL A 39 -1.36 -2.73 0.70
CA VAL A 39 -1.72 -2.88 -0.71
C VAL A 39 -2.01 -4.34 -0.98
N LYS A 40 -3.01 -4.56 -1.81
CA LYS A 40 -3.31 -5.85 -2.39
C LYS A 40 -2.74 -5.88 -3.80
N PHE A 41 -1.72 -6.69 -3.99
CA PHE A 41 -1.13 -6.94 -5.30
C PHE A 41 -1.99 -7.93 -6.09
N PHE A 42 -2.25 -7.64 -7.35
CA PHE A 42 -2.87 -8.63 -8.23
C PHE A 42 -1.87 -9.76 -8.53
N GLY A 43 -2.10 -10.94 -7.96
CA GLY A 43 -1.30 -12.15 -8.17
C GLY A 43 -0.20 -12.41 -7.13
N THR A 44 -0.05 -11.57 -6.10
CA THR A 44 0.87 -11.81 -4.97
C THR A 44 0.17 -11.54 -3.63
N GLU A 45 0.79 -11.96 -2.53
CA GLU A 45 0.25 -11.73 -1.19
C GLU A 45 0.21 -10.24 -0.85
N ASP A 46 -0.81 -9.86 -0.09
CA ASP A 46 -0.99 -8.52 0.45
C ASP A 46 0.07 -8.16 1.51
N GLN A 47 0.60 -6.94 1.44
CA GLN A 47 1.69 -6.51 2.31
C GLN A 47 1.63 -5.01 2.64
N TYR A 48 2.16 -4.65 3.80
CA TYR A 48 2.43 -3.26 4.14
C TYR A 48 3.62 -2.72 3.34
N VAL A 49 3.36 -1.77 2.46
CA VAL A 49 4.40 -0.99 1.79
C VAL A 49 4.48 0.40 2.41
N PRO A 50 5.69 0.93 2.66
CA PRO A 50 5.85 2.31 3.08
C PRO A 50 5.44 3.24 1.94
N THR A 51 4.82 4.38 2.25
CA THR A 51 4.43 5.42 1.25
C THR A 51 5.59 5.89 0.38
N LEU A 52 6.85 5.67 0.80
CA LEU A 52 8.03 6.02 0.03
C LEU A 52 8.29 5.08 -1.16
N PHE A 53 7.77 3.85 -1.10
CA PHE A 53 7.98 2.80 -2.11
C PHE A 53 6.83 2.70 -3.12
N ILE A 54 5.71 3.38 -2.84
CA ILE A 54 4.55 3.52 -3.71
C ILE A 54 4.69 4.83 -4.48
#